data_AF-A0A2M7VRQ2-F1
#
_entry.id   AF-A0A2M7VRQ2-F1
#
_cell.length_a   1.000
_cell.length_b   1.000
_cell.length_c   1.000
_cell.angle_alpha   90.00
_cell.angle_beta   90.00
_cell.angle_gamma   90.00
#
_symmetry.space_group_name_H-M   'P 1'
#
loop_
_entity.id
_entity.type
_entity.pdbx_description
1 polymer ?
#
loop_
_entity_poly.entity_id
_entity_poly.type
_entity_poly.pdbx_seq_one_letter_code
_entity_poly.pdbx_strand_id
1 'polypeptide(L)'
;MPTEIQHINSEKPILNFNFCIIIPTYNNAKTLKRVIDGVLKFGVGFHIIVVNDGSTDETAFLLEEYKENLTIITNPVNRGKG
;
A
#
# COMPACT_ATOMS: atom_id res chain seq x y z
N MET A 1 27.74 41.03 29.85
CA MET A 1 27.51 40.50 28.49
C MET A 1 26.72 39.21 28.65
N PRO A 2 25.40 39.18 28.37
CA PRO A 2 24.66 37.92 28.42
C PRO A 2 25.02 37.09 27.19
N THR A 3 25.34 35.82 27.41
CA THR A 3 25.60 34.81 26.39
C THR A 3 24.29 34.46 25.70
N GLU A 4 24.19 34.72 24.40
CA GLU A 4 23.11 34.22 23.55
C GLU A 4 23.16 32.69 23.51
N ILE A 5 22.13 32.04 24.06
CA ILE A 5 21.91 30.61 23.86
C ILE A 5 21.28 30.46 22.47
N GLN A 6 22.06 29.96 21.52
CA GLN A 6 21.55 29.60 20.19
C GLN A 6 20.57 28.42 20.34
N HIS A 7 19.30 28.67 20.03
CA HIS A 7 18.26 27.65 19.91
C HIS A 7 18.63 26.71 18.75
N ILE A 8 19.06 25.49 19.06
CA ILE A 8 19.25 24.44 18.05
C ILE A 8 17.86 23.95 17.66
N ASN A 9 17.33 24.44 16.54
CA ASN A 9 16.17 23.83 15.89
C ASN A 9 16.62 22.45 15.38
N SER A 10 16.22 21.39 16.07
CA SER A 10 16.42 20.02 15.61
C SER A 10 15.44 19.73 14.47
N GLU A 11 15.74 20.19 13.26
CA GLU A 11 15.07 19.71 12.06
C GLU A 11 15.40 18.22 11.91
N LYS A 12 14.43 17.36 12.27
CA LYS A 12 14.55 15.92 12.00
C LYS A 12 14.73 15.75 10.49
N PRO A 13 15.72 14.95 10.02
CA PRO A 13 15.84 14.68 8.60
C PRO A 13 14.52 14.11 8.10
N ILE A 14 13.96 14.72 7.06
CA ILE A 14 12.83 14.16 6.33
C ILE A 14 13.38 12.90 5.65
N LEU A 15 13.17 11.75 6.28
CA LEU A 15 13.56 10.48 5.71
C LEU A 15 12.67 10.22 4.49
N ASN A 16 13.20 10.48 3.30
CA ASN A 16 12.54 10.16 2.04
C ASN A 16 12.69 8.66 1.75
N PHE A 17 11.83 7.86 2.37
CA PHE A 17 11.80 6.44 2.10
C PHE A 17 10.96 6.12 0.87
N ASN A 18 11.58 5.46 -0.11
CA ASN A 18 10.88 4.88 -1.24
C ASN A 18 10.42 3.47 -0.85
N PHE A 19 9.16 3.33 -0.46
CA PHE A 19 8.55 2.03 -0.15
C PHE A 19 7.50 1.66 -1.18
N CYS A 20 7.37 0.35 -1.42
CA CYS A 20 6.29 -0.25 -2.19
C CYS A 20 5.57 -1.27 -1.32
N ILE A 21 4.25 -1.28 -1.40
CA ILE A 21 3.40 -2.20 -0.66
C ILE A 21 2.85 -3.22 -1.65
N ILE A 22 3.15 -4.50 -1.42
CA ILE A 22 2.64 -5.60 -2.23
C ILE A 22 1.58 -6.35 -1.42
N ILE A 23 0.38 -6.49 -1.99
CA ILE A 23 -0.75 -7.20 -1.39
C ILE A 23 -1.06 -8.42 -2.27
N PRO A 24 -0.46 -9.60 -1.99
CA PRO A 24 -0.86 -10.82 -2.67
C PRO A 24 -2.24 -11.26 -2.16
N THR A 25 -3.11 -11.69 -3.07
CA THR A 25 -4.46 -12.14 -2.73
C THR A 25 -4.92 -13.30 -3.61
N TYR A 26 -5.62 -14.25 -3.00
CA TYR A 26 -6.36 -15.33 -3.67
C TYR A 26 -7.61 -15.62 -2.86
N ASN A 27 -8.78 -15.51 -3.48
CA ASN A 27 -10.08 -15.78 -2.85
C ASN A 27 -10.33 -15.06 -1.51
N ASN A 28 -10.05 -13.75 -1.45
CA ASN A 28 -10.18 -12.93 -0.23
C ASN A 28 -11.22 -11.80 -0.34
N ALA A 29 -12.30 -11.97 -1.12
CA ALA A 29 -13.30 -10.92 -1.30
C ALA A 29 -13.85 -10.34 0.04
N LYS A 30 -13.92 -11.18 1.09
CA LYS A 30 -14.44 -10.80 2.41
C LYS A 30 -13.51 -9.89 3.24
N THR A 31 -12.22 -9.85 2.93
CA THR A 31 -11.21 -9.17 3.77
C THR A 31 -10.38 -8.15 3.01
N LEU A 32 -10.26 -8.29 1.69
CA LEU A 32 -9.36 -7.50 0.86
C LEU A 32 -9.65 -6.01 0.92
N LYS A 33 -10.93 -5.60 0.85
CA LYS A 33 -11.35 -4.20 1.00
C LYS A 33 -10.82 -3.57 2.29
N ARG A 34 -10.95 -4.24 3.44
CA ARG A 34 -10.45 -3.74 4.73
C ARG A 34 -8.93 -3.54 4.72
N VAL A 35 -8.20 -4.42 4.04
CA VAL A 35 -6.73 -4.31 3.92
C VAL A 35 -6.36 -3.11 3.06
N ILE A 36 -6.95 -3.00 1.86
CA ILE A 36 -6.70 -1.89 0.93
C ILE A 36 -7.05 -0.55 1.57
N ASP A 37 -8.26 -0.43 2.14
CA ASP A 37 -8.71 0.78 2.82
C ASP A 37 -7.79 1.15 4.00
N GLY A 38 -7.25 0.15 4.70
CA GLY A 38 -6.29 0.35 5.78
C GLY A 38 -4.96 0.90 5.27
N VAL A 39 -4.45 0.37 4.17
CA VAL A 39 -3.20 0.82 3.55
C VAL A 39 -3.33 2.24 2.99
N LEU A 40 -4.44 2.55 2.31
CA LEU A 40 -4.68 3.87 1.72
C LEU A 40 -4.74 5.00 2.77
N LYS A 41 -5.05 4.69 4.04
CA LYS A 41 -5.03 5.68 5.14
C LYS A 41 -3.64 6.20 5.49
N PHE A 42 -2.57 5.49 5.14
CA PHE A 42 -1.21 5.93 5.46
C PHE A 42 -0.71 7.08 4.56
N GLY A 43 -1.51 7.53 3.59
CA GLY A 43 -1.30 8.76 2.85
C GLY A 43 -0.83 8.58 1.41
N VAL A 44 -0.67 9.72 0.72
CA VAL A 44 -0.24 9.81 -0.67
C VAL A 44 1.27 9.63 -0.77
N GLY A 45 1.73 8.77 -1.69
CA GLY A 45 3.16 8.58 -1.97
C GLY A 45 3.65 7.13 -2.02
N PHE A 46 2.84 6.16 -1.60
CA PHE A 46 3.20 4.75 -1.72
C PHE A 46 2.76 4.17 -3.07
N HIS A 47 3.66 3.43 -3.73
CA HIS A 47 3.25 2.52 -4.79
C HIS A 47 2.65 1.26 -4.18
N ILE A 48 1.35 1.07 -4.36
CA ILE A 48 0.63 -0.11 -3.89
C ILE A 48 0.33 -1.02 -5.08
N ILE A 49 0.77 -2.27 -4.98
CA ILE A 49 0.57 -3.29 -6.00
C ILE A 49 -0.26 -4.41 -5.37
N VAL A 50 -1.42 -4.70 -5.95
CA VAL A 50 -2.21 -5.89 -5.61
C VAL A 50 -1.92 -6.98 -6.63
N VAL A 51 -1.55 -8.16 -6.17
CA VAL A 51 -1.38 -9.34 -7.01
C VAL A 51 -2.56 -10.27 -6.78
N ASN A 52 -3.54 -10.24 -7.68
CA ASN A 52 -4.64 -11.20 -7.72
C ASN A 52 -4.16 -12.51 -8.35
N ASP A 53 -3.86 -13.49 -7.52
CA ASP A 53 -3.27 -14.77 -7.92
C ASP A 53 -4.35 -15.76 -8.39
N GLY A 54 -5.09 -15.39 -9.43
CA GLY A 54 -6.10 -16.25 -10.08
C GLY A 54 -7.34 -16.51 -9.24
N SER A 55 -7.82 -15.53 -8.47
CA SER A 55 -9.05 -15.68 -7.68
C SER A 55 -10.26 -16.03 -8.54
N THR A 56 -11.12 -16.90 -8.01
CA THR A 56 -12.36 -17.35 -8.63
C THR A 56 -13.60 -16.90 -7.86
N ASP A 57 -13.41 -16.14 -6.78
CA ASP A 57 -14.46 -15.44 -6.04
C ASP A 57 -14.58 -13.97 -6.49
N GLU A 58 -15.29 -13.18 -5.71
CA GLU A 58 -15.63 -11.79 -6.03
C GLU A 58 -14.44 -10.82 -5.87
N THR A 59 -13.23 -11.33 -5.63
CA THR A 59 -12.00 -10.54 -5.47
C THR A 59 -11.73 -9.66 -6.68
N ALA A 60 -11.89 -10.18 -7.91
CA ALA A 60 -11.62 -9.41 -9.12
C ALA A 60 -12.61 -8.23 -9.28
N PHE A 61 -13.89 -8.48 -9.00
CA PHE A 61 -14.93 -7.45 -9.05
C PHE A 61 -14.66 -6.34 -8.01
N LEU A 62 -14.30 -6.72 -6.79
CA LEU A 62 -13.94 -5.77 -5.73
C LEU A 62 -12.73 -4.90 -6.12
N LEU A 63 -11.78 -5.46 -6.85
CA LEU A 63 -10.57 -4.73 -7.26
C LEU A 63 -10.83 -3.65 -8.32
N GLU A 64 -11.91 -3.75 -9.10
CA GLU A 64 -12.30 -2.69 -10.04
C GLU A 64 -12.61 -1.36 -9.33
N GLU A 65 -13.07 -1.40 -8.08
CA GLU A 65 -13.33 -0.20 -7.26
C GLU A 65 -12.05 0.61 -6.97
N TYR A 66 -10.88 0.00 -7.13
CA TYR A 66 -9.60 0.57 -6.70
C TYR A 66 -8.60 0.82 -7.83
N LYS A 67 -8.98 0.57 -9.10
CA LYS A 67 -8.07 0.66 -10.25
C LYS A 67 -7.39 2.02 -10.47
N GLU A 68 -8.03 3.09 -10.00
CA GLU A 68 -7.48 4.45 -10.09
C GLU A 68 -6.43 4.74 -9.00
N ASN A 69 -6.38 3.92 -7.95
CA ASN A 69 -5.49 4.12 -6.81
C ASN A 69 -4.40 3.05 -6.68
N LEU A 70 -4.54 1.89 -7.33
CA LEU A 70 -3.66 0.74 -7.17
C LEU A 70 -3.15 0.25 -8.52
N THR A 71 -1.94 -0.29 -8.52
CA THR A 71 -1.51 -1.18 -9.60
C THR A 71 -2.05 -2.59 -9.32
N ILE A 72 -2.73 -3.19 -10.30
CA ILE A 72 -3.34 -4.52 -10.14
C ILE A 72 -2.71 -5.47 -11.16
N ILE A 73 -2.13 -6.55 -10.66
CA ILE A 73 -1.55 -7.63 -11.47
C ILE A 73 -2.41 -8.88 -11.25
N THR A 74 -2.87 -9.51 -12.32
CA THR A 74 -3.72 -10.70 -12.24
C THR A 74 -3.03 -11.88 -12.93
N ASN A 75 -2.86 -12.98 -12.20
CA ASN A 75 -2.48 -14.26 -12.78
C ASN A 75 -3.73 -14.99 -13.30
N PRO A 76 -3.65 -15.75 -14.41
CA PRO A 76 -4.78 -16.48 -14.96
C PRO A 76 -5.24 -17.64 -14.07
N VAL A 77 -4.33 -18.21 -13.28
CA VAL A 77 -4.58 -19.29 -12.32
C VAL A 77 -3.71 -19.05 -11.09
N ASN A 78 -4.09 -19.65 -9.96
CA ASN A 78 -3.30 -19.58 -8.73
C ASN A 78 -1.90 -20.18 -8.92
N ARG A 79 -0.87 -19.39 -8.60
CA ARG A 79 0.56 -19.78 -8.72
C ARG A 79 1.23 -19.92 -7.36
N GLY A 80 0.53 -19.63 -6.27
CA GLY A 80 1.10 -19.57 -4.94
C GLY A 80 1.83 -18.25 -4.70
N LYS A 81 2.32 -18.10 -3.48
CA LYS A 81 2.86 -16.82 -2.96
C LYS A 81 4.38 -16.80 -2.80
N GLY A 82 5.11 -17.75 -3.42
CA GLY A 82 6.54 -17.95 -3.26
C GLY A 82 7.24 -18.30 -4.57
#